data_AF-A0A7C0XG41-F1
#
_entry.id   AF-A0A7C0XG41-F1
#
_cell.length_a   1.000
_cell.length_b   1.000
_cell.length_c   1.000
_cell.angle_alpha   90.00
_cell.angle_beta   90.00
_cell.angle_gamma   90.00
#
_symmetry.space_group_name_H-M   'P 1'
#
loop_
_entity.id
_entity.type
_entity.pdbx_description
1 polymer ?
#
loop_
_entity_poly.entity_id
_entity_poly.type
_entity_poly.pdbx_seq_one_letter_code
_entity_poly.pdbx_strand_id
1 'polypeptide(L)'
;MKELEVALLRLDYSKLGFKAGVEIHQELLTSRKLFCFCPPTLKTDEPEFLVKRYFRPVLGEMGEYDKAMLVEYEKGRTIVYEGFNDVNCTYEIDETCR
;
A
#
# COMPACT_ATOMS: atom_id res chain seq x y z
N MET A 1 -13.19 3.87 -44.66
CA MET A 1 -11.80 3.40 -44.73
C MET A 1 -10.88 4.61 -44.90
N LYS A 2 -10.43 5.20 -43.80
CA LYS A 2 -9.21 6.02 -43.77
C LYS A 2 -8.42 5.42 -42.63
N GLU A 3 -7.58 4.47 -43.01
CA GLU A 3 -6.63 3.87 -42.10
C GLU A 3 -5.90 5.01 -41.40
N LEU A 4 -5.96 4.97 -40.07
CA LEU A 4 -5.15 5.80 -39.20
C LEU A 4 -3.68 5.48 -39.53
N GLU A 5 -3.11 6.18 -40.52
CA GLU A 5 -1.68 6.37 -40.62
C GLU A 5 -1.27 7.14 -39.38
N VAL A 6 -0.99 6.41 -38.30
CA VAL A 6 -0.16 6.91 -37.22
C VAL A 6 1.23 7.04 -37.81
N ALA A 7 1.41 8.11 -38.59
CA ALA A 7 2.72 8.58 -38.99
C ALA A 7 3.54 8.65 -37.71
N LEU A 8 4.68 7.96 -37.69
CA LEU A 8 5.74 8.11 -36.72
C LEU A 8 6.25 9.56 -36.78
N LEU A 9 5.44 10.50 -36.29
CA LEU A 9 5.87 11.82 -35.90
C LEU A 9 6.85 11.57 -34.77
N ARG A 10 8.14 11.63 -35.09
CA ARG A 10 9.17 11.81 -34.08
C ARG A 10 8.86 13.13 -33.37
N LEU A 11 8.10 13.03 -32.29
CA LEU A 11 7.79 14.14 -31.42
C LEU A 11 9.09 14.56 -30.73
N ASP A 12 9.37 15.84 -30.78
CA ASP A 12 10.48 16.43 -30.03
C ASP A 12 10.05 16.56 -28.56
N TYR A 13 10.19 15.47 -27.81
CA TYR A 13 9.81 15.39 -26.39
C TYR A 13 10.54 16.42 -25.52
N SER A 14 11.74 16.85 -25.94
CA SER A 14 12.50 17.90 -25.26
C SER A 14 11.83 19.27 -25.41
N LYS A 15 11.36 19.64 -26.60
CA LYS A 15 10.58 20.88 -26.81
C LYS A 15 9.23 20.87 -26.11
N LEU A 16 8.62 19.70 -25.98
CA LEU A 16 7.35 19.52 -25.29
C LEU A 16 7.48 19.60 -23.75
N GLY A 17 8.71 19.66 -23.22
CA GLY A 17 8.94 19.61 -21.78
C GLY A 17 8.46 18.31 -21.15
N PHE A 18 8.46 17.21 -21.91
CA PHE A 18 7.96 15.93 -21.45
C PHE A 18 8.79 15.40 -20.28
N LYS A 19 8.12 15.06 -19.19
CA LYS A 19 8.70 14.43 -18.00
C LYS A 19 7.91 13.16 -17.72
N ALA A 20 8.61 12.04 -17.63
CA ALA A 20 8.03 10.77 -17.23
C ALA A 20 8.80 10.22 -16.03
N GLY A 21 8.06 9.62 -15.10
CA GLY A 21 8.59 8.79 -14.03
C GLY A 21 8.13 7.36 -14.25
N VAL A 22 8.96 6.40 -13.84
CA VAL A 22 8.61 4.98 -13.78
C VAL A 22 8.76 4.53 -12.34
N GLU A 23 7.76 3.82 -11.83
CA GLU A 23 7.76 3.24 -10.49
C GLU A 23 7.57 1.73 -10.63
N ILE A 24 8.46 0.95 -10.02
CA ILE A 24 8.50 -0.52 -10.14
C ILE A 24 8.48 -1.10 -8.73
N HIS A 25 7.46 -1.91 -8.42
CA HIS A 25 7.35 -2.68 -7.18
C HIS A 25 7.51 -4.17 -7.50
N GLN A 26 8.31 -4.88 -6.72
CA GLN A 26 8.57 -6.31 -6.90
C GLN A 26 8.60 -7.02 -5.55
N GLU A 27 7.87 -8.13 -5.44
CA GLU A 27 7.92 -9.00 -4.27
C GLU A 27 9.16 -9.91 -4.33
N LEU A 28 9.81 -10.10 -3.18
CA LEU A 28 10.99 -10.95 -3.08
C LEU A 28 10.60 -12.38 -2.68
N LEU A 29 11.17 -13.38 -3.36
CA LEU A 29 11.01 -14.78 -2.99
C LEU A 29 11.95 -15.13 -1.82
N THR A 30 11.59 -14.70 -0.62
CA THR A 30 12.32 -15.00 0.62
C THR A 30 11.66 -16.13 1.40
N SER A 31 12.40 -16.74 2.34
CA SER A 31 11.84 -17.76 3.25
C SER A 31 11.03 -17.19 4.41
N ARG A 32 11.18 -15.88 4.68
CA ARG A 32 10.50 -15.13 5.74
C ARG A 32 10.08 -13.75 5.24
N LYS A 33 9.07 -13.15 5.87
CA LYS A 33 8.68 -11.75 5.66
C LYS A 33 9.80 -10.79 6.08
N LEU A 34 9.71 -9.55 5.62
CA LEU A 34 10.79 -8.55 5.74
C LEU A 34 11.17 -8.23 7.19
N PHE A 35 10.18 -8.07 8.07
CA PHE A 35 10.39 -7.62 9.45
C PHE A 35 10.04 -8.65 10.53
N CYS A 36 9.52 -9.83 10.15
CA CYS A 36 9.24 -10.92 11.08
C CYS A 36 9.82 -12.25 10.55
N PHE A 37 9.60 -13.35 11.27
CA PHE A 37 10.08 -14.68 10.89
C PHE A 37 8.98 -15.55 10.24
N CYS A 38 7.79 -15.00 10.03
CA CYS A 38 6.68 -15.73 9.42
C CYS A 38 6.96 -16.04 7.95
N PRO A 39 6.43 -17.17 7.44
CA PRO A 39 6.50 -17.48 6.02
C PRO A 39 5.70 -16.46 5.19
N PRO A 40 6.20 -16.03 4.00
CA PRO A 40 5.49 -15.12 3.11
C PRO A 40 4.46 -15.88 2.25
N THR A 41 3.54 -16.58 2.89
CA THR A 41 2.48 -17.36 2.22
C THR A 41 1.18 -16.59 2.25
N LEU A 42 0.52 -16.46 1.09
CA LEU A 42 -0.83 -15.90 1.00
C LEU A 42 -1.87 -16.98 1.32
N LYS A 43 -2.87 -16.60 2.11
CA LYS A 43 -4.01 -17.45 2.46
C LYS A 43 -5.33 -16.82 2.01
N THR A 44 -6.23 -17.68 1.57
CA THR A 44 -7.60 -17.32 1.15
C THR A 44 -8.66 -18.17 1.86
N ASP A 45 -8.26 -18.95 2.86
CA ASP A 45 -9.15 -19.76 3.68
C ASP A 45 -9.91 -18.88 4.69
N GLU A 46 -10.84 -19.46 5.44
CA GLU A 46 -11.53 -18.73 6.51
C GLU A 46 -10.55 -18.23 7.57
N PRO A 47 -10.63 -16.96 7.99
CA PRO A 47 -9.71 -16.39 8.97
C PRO A 47 -9.93 -17.01 10.35
N GLU A 48 -8.83 -17.29 11.05
CA GLU A 48 -8.88 -17.83 12.41
C GLU A 48 -9.21 -16.75 13.44
N PHE A 49 -8.84 -15.50 13.17
CA PHE A 49 -9.16 -14.35 14.01
C PHE A 49 -9.30 -13.07 13.21
N LEU A 50 -9.97 -12.09 13.80
CA LEU A 50 -10.19 -10.76 13.23
C LEU A 50 -9.68 -9.68 14.17
N VAL A 51 -8.97 -8.69 13.62
CA VAL A 51 -8.52 -7.51 14.36
C VAL A 51 -9.18 -6.27 13.77
N LYS A 52 -9.92 -5.53 14.61
CA LYS A 52 -10.55 -4.26 14.21
C LYS A 52 -9.66 -3.10 14.61
N ARG A 53 -9.37 -2.20 13.66
CA ARG A 53 -8.62 -0.96 13.89
C ARG A 53 -9.38 0.24 13.33
N TYR A 54 -9.12 1.38 13.96
CA TYR A 54 -9.69 2.67 13.60
C TYR A 54 -8.55 3.63 13.29
N PHE A 55 -8.66 4.32 12.16
CA PHE A 55 -7.69 5.34 11.81
C PHE A 55 -7.85 6.52 12.77
N ARG A 56 -6.73 7.09 13.23
CA ARG A 56 -6.73 8.30 14.06
C ARG A 56 -5.73 9.29 13.48
N PRO A 57 -6.11 10.56 13.26
CA PRO A 57 -5.19 11.57 12.80
C PRO A 57 -4.18 11.84 13.92
N VAL A 58 -2.92 11.97 13.54
CA VAL A 58 -1.82 12.32 14.45
C VAL A 58 -1.39 13.74 14.11
N LEU A 59 -1.05 14.52 15.15
CA LEU A 59 -0.49 15.85 14.99
C LEU A 59 0.89 15.76 14.35
N GLY A 60 1.13 16.54 13.29
CA GLY A 60 2.48 16.72 12.76
C GLY A 60 3.37 17.44 13.77
N GLU A 61 4.68 17.47 13.50
CA GLU A 61 5.67 18.12 14.38
C GLU A 61 5.34 19.60 14.65
N MET A 62 4.74 20.30 13.69
CA MET A 62 4.30 21.69 13.81
C MET A 62 2.93 21.86 14.50
N GLY A 63 2.33 20.78 15.02
CA GLY A 63 1.02 20.81 15.65
C GLY A 63 -0.15 20.97 14.68
N GLU A 64 0.09 20.81 13.39
CA GLU A 64 -0.95 20.82 12.36
C GLU A 64 -1.31 19.40 11.92
N TYR A 65 -2.60 19.18 11.61
CA TYR A 65 -3.06 17.92 11.04
C TYR A 65 -2.94 17.95 9.53
N ASP A 66 -2.52 16.83 8.96
CA ASP A 66 -2.55 16.65 7.51
C ASP A 66 -4.01 16.67 7.01
N LYS A 67 -4.26 17.52 6.01
CA LYS A 67 -5.61 17.71 5.43
C LYS A 67 -6.17 16.42 4.82
N ALA A 68 -5.33 15.59 4.20
CA ALA A 68 -5.75 14.31 3.64
C ALA A 68 -6.10 13.31 4.74
N MET A 69 -5.34 13.29 5.84
CA MET A 69 -5.68 12.44 7.00
C MET A 69 -7.01 12.81 7.64
N LEU A 70 -7.33 14.11 7.73
CA LEU A 70 -8.62 14.57 8.25
C LEU A 70 -9.79 14.11 7.38
N VAL A 71 -9.67 14.26 6.06
CA VAL A 71 -10.69 13.80 5.10
C VAL A 71 -10.92 12.30 5.22
N GLU A 72 -9.87 11.52 5.44
CA GLU A 72 -9.99 10.07 5.58
C GLU A 72 -10.56 9.66 6.95
N TYR A 73 -10.24 10.40 8.01
CA TYR A 73 -10.81 10.22 9.34
C TYR A 73 -12.31 10.55 9.39
N GLU A 74 -12.75 11.62 8.72
CA GLU A 74 -14.17 12.01 8.64
C GLU A 74 -15.05 10.92 8.01
N LYS A 75 -14.50 10.08 7.13
CA LYS A 75 -15.21 8.94 6.56
C LYS A 75 -15.50 7.83 7.57
N GLY A 76 -14.88 7.86 8.77
CA GLY A 76 -15.14 6.93 9.86
C GLY A 76 -14.89 5.46 9.50
N ARG A 77 -13.98 5.18 8.56
CA ARG A 77 -13.75 3.81 8.09
C ARG A 77 -13.16 2.93 9.19
N THR A 78 -13.78 1.77 9.39
CA THR A 78 -13.25 0.72 10.25
C THR A 78 -12.50 -0.28 9.39
N ILE A 79 -11.25 -0.58 9.74
CA ILE A 79 -10.45 -1.59 9.04
C ILE A 79 -10.56 -2.90 9.83
N VAL A 80 -10.95 -3.96 9.14
CA VAL A 80 -11.00 -5.32 9.70
C VAL A 80 -9.87 -6.11 9.04
N TYR A 81 -8.89 -6.51 9.84
CA TYR A 81 -7.80 -7.37 9.41
C TYR A 81 -8.16 -8.82 9.69
N GLU A 82 -7.97 -9.66 8.69
CA GLU A 82 -8.10 -11.11 8.76
C GLU A 82 -6.73 -11.73 9.09
N GLY A 83 -6.70 -12.66 10.04
CA GLY A 83 -5.46 -13.24 10.54
C GLY A 83 -5.51 -14.76 10.66
N PHE A 84 -4.32 -15.35 10.51
CA PHE A 84 -4.06 -16.78 10.51
C PHE A 84 -2.86 -17.08 11.42
N ASN A 85 -2.99 -18.07 12.30
CA ASN A 85 -1.99 -18.31 13.35
C ASN A 85 -0.69 -18.91 12.83
N ASP A 86 -0.69 -19.46 11.62
CA ASP A 86 0.48 -20.11 11.00
C ASP A 86 1.32 -19.16 10.13
N VAL A 87 0.72 -18.11 9.57
CA VAL A 87 1.40 -17.14 8.70
C VAL A 87 1.49 -15.73 9.29
N ASN A 88 0.73 -15.41 10.34
CA ASN A 88 0.81 -14.12 11.04
C ASN A 88 1.41 -14.27 12.44
N CYS A 89 2.07 -13.21 12.90
CA CYS A 89 2.54 -13.10 14.28
C CYS A 89 2.12 -11.76 14.89
N THR A 90 2.40 -11.59 16.19
CA THR A 90 2.13 -10.37 16.94
C THR A 90 2.78 -9.12 16.36
N TYR A 91 3.86 -9.27 15.58
CA TYR A 91 4.51 -8.15 14.90
C TYR A 91 3.62 -7.57 13.79
N GLU A 92 2.92 -8.43 13.05
CA GLU A 92 2.10 -8.02 11.91
C GLU A 92 0.79 -7.35 12.32
N ILE A 93 0.30 -7.68 13.52
CA ILE A 93 -0.91 -7.07 14.09
C ILE A 93 -0.62 -5.87 14.99
N ASP A 94 0.65 -5.43 15.03
CA ASP A 94 1.13 -4.28 15.81
C ASP A 94 0.92 -4.45 17.32
N GLU A 95 1.09 -5.67 17.84
CA GLU A 95 0.95 -6.00 19.27
C GLU A 95 2.29 -6.32 19.93
N THR A 96 3.40 -6.20 19.19
CA THR A 96 4.74 -6.42 19.75
C THR A 96 5.35 -5.11 20.21
N CYS A 97 5.17 -4.77 21.48
CA CYS A 97 6.03 -3.78 22.14
C CYS A 97 7.34 -4.43 22.54
N ARG A 98 8.46 -3.82 22.13
CA ARG A 98 9.78 -4.15 22.63
C ARG A 98 9.97 -3.62 24.06
#